data_AF-A0A8T4QCD9-F1
#
_entry.id   AF-A0A8T4QCD9-F1
#
_cell.length_a   1.000
_cell.length_b   1.000
_cell.length_c   1.000
_cell.angle_alpha   90.00
_cell.angle_beta   90.00
_cell.angle_gamma   90.00
#
_symmetry.space_group_name_H-M   'P 1'
#
loop_
_entity.id
_entity.type
_entity.pdbx_description
1 polymer ?
#
loop_
_entity_poly.entity_id
_entity_poly.type
_entity_poly.pdbx_seq_one_letter_code
_entity_poly.pdbx_strand_id
1 'polypeptide(L)'
;MGVALTELLVKNEISLDELRGKTLVVDSPMWLYQFLSSIRQRDGSLLTDSRGNVTSHLMGLLSRISNLMQHNIRLAFVFDGEPPALKKQVLQQRRAVKEAAEKKYQEALKVEDLESMKKYAAMGTRLTRDMIGEAKELVRAFGLPAIDAPSEAEAQASLIVRKGDAYAVATTDADALLFGAPRIVRNLNMAGRKKKANRLAYEVITPDVISLEENLSHLGISQDQLIMLAMLVGTDYNPKGIKGIGPKNALKMVKQYGEDKEGLFSSVKWDGHFGYPWQDVFDLIKCRLPDAGGGPRVLAGAGGCADQSLAAVPERQGPEGIGGVLLAMKKNIKYFLRGVLTARELALMPNAFDVVGDIMIFADFPKALEKKEKDIAKVILANYPSVKVVTKKVKQFSGRFRLPKLKIIGGERRKETTHRENGVLLTVHVEKAYFSPRLGTERQRIASQVKPGEDILVMFSGVGPYVMELAKHTPCASVYGVEINPAAHHYAEINAIRNKVVEKVQLFQGDVKKVVPGLGKAFDRILMPLPKSAGEYLPLALSAAKRGGIIHFYDFLEEGEFGKAAETVGAACGKAGRRCTVLSVVPCGKYSPGHFRVCVDFRAE
;
A
#
# COMPACT_ATOMS: atom_id res chain seq x y z
N MET A 1 2.50 10.42 23.17
CA MET A 1 1.14 10.07 23.61
C MET A 1 1.23 8.63 24.06
N GLY A 2 0.66 8.31 25.23
CA GLY A 2 0.68 6.97 25.81
C GLY A 2 1.26 6.87 27.22
N VAL A 3 0.93 5.77 27.90
CA VAL A 3 1.47 5.47 29.25
C VAL A 3 2.97 5.21 29.15
N ALA A 4 3.74 5.75 30.09
CA ALA A 4 5.20 5.61 30.17
C ALA A 4 5.66 4.22 30.65
N LEU A 5 5.09 3.13 30.10
CA LEU A 5 5.47 1.75 30.42
C LEU A 5 6.63 1.23 29.56
N THR A 6 6.95 1.93 28.48
CA THR A 6 7.85 1.46 27.43
C THR A 6 9.22 1.03 27.92
N GLU A 7 9.72 1.61 29.02
CA GLU A 7 11.02 1.26 29.60
C GLU A 7 11.03 -0.08 30.36
N LEU A 8 9.86 -0.58 30.76
CA LEU A 8 9.70 -1.86 31.45
C LEU A 8 9.42 -3.02 30.49
N LEU A 9 8.97 -2.73 29.27
CA LEU A 9 8.50 -3.73 28.34
C LEU A 9 9.65 -4.31 27.51
N VAL A 10 9.71 -5.63 27.46
CA VAL A 10 10.52 -6.39 26.51
C VAL A 10 9.90 -6.24 25.12
N LYS A 11 10.75 -5.90 24.16
CA LYS A 11 10.40 -5.70 22.75
C LYS A 11 11.31 -6.55 21.88
N ASN A 12 10.73 -7.17 20.87
CA ASN A 12 11.45 -8.01 19.92
C ASN A 12 11.49 -7.29 18.57
N GLU A 13 12.69 -6.94 18.10
CA GLU A 13 12.84 -6.35 16.77
C GLU A 13 12.47 -7.36 15.68
N ILE A 14 11.74 -6.90 14.66
CA ILE A 14 11.28 -7.73 13.57
C ILE A 14 11.46 -7.01 12.22
N SER A 15 11.53 -7.79 11.16
CA SER A 15 11.46 -7.32 9.78
C SER A 15 10.01 -7.21 9.28
N LEU A 16 9.80 -6.46 8.19
CA LEU A 16 8.48 -6.44 7.53
C LEU A 16 8.10 -7.81 6.95
N ASP A 17 9.09 -8.62 6.56
CA ASP A 17 8.85 -9.93 5.95
C ASP A 17 8.32 -10.95 6.98
N GLU A 18 8.65 -10.80 8.26
CA GLU A 18 8.05 -11.59 9.35
C GLU A 18 6.56 -11.27 9.60
N LEU A 19 6.07 -10.17 9.03
CA LEU A 19 4.65 -9.79 9.04
C LEU A 19 3.93 -10.24 7.76
N ARG A 20 4.62 -10.87 6.81
CA ARG A 20 4.05 -11.31 5.54
C ARG A 20 2.85 -12.24 5.76
N GLY A 21 1.74 -11.92 5.10
CA GLY A 21 0.48 -12.66 5.22
C GLY A 21 -0.29 -12.39 6.52
N LYS A 22 0.27 -11.69 7.51
CA LYS A 22 -0.43 -11.38 8.76
C LYS A 22 -1.39 -10.21 8.57
N THR A 23 -2.47 -10.20 9.34
CA THR A 23 -3.44 -9.11 9.41
C THR A 23 -3.12 -8.21 10.59
N LEU A 24 -2.97 -6.91 10.37
CA LEU A 24 -2.70 -5.92 11.41
C LEU A 24 -3.84 -4.91 11.51
N VAL A 25 -4.20 -4.55 12.74
CA VAL A 25 -5.25 -3.55 13.00
C VAL A 25 -4.58 -2.24 13.39
N VAL A 26 -4.76 -1.21 12.59
CA VAL A 26 -4.11 0.09 12.74
C VAL A 26 -4.96 0.99 13.63
N ASP A 27 -4.35 1.54 14.68
CA ASP A 27 -4.84 2.71 15.40
C ASP A 27 -4.66 3.94 14.51
N SER A 28 -5.73 4.34 13.82
CA SER A 28 -5.67 5.35 12.76
C SER A 28 -5.35 6.75 13.29
N PRO A 29 -6.00 7.27 14.37
CA PRO A 29 -5.65 8.56 14.95
C PRO A 29 -4.15 8.71 15.21
N MET A 30 -3.50 7.70 15.81
CA MET A 30 -2.08 7.74 16.09
C MET A 30 -1.24 7.88 14.81
N TRP A 31 -1.53 7.08 13.78
CA TRP A 31 -0.83 7.15 12.50
C TRP A 31 -1.00 8.50 11.81
N LEU A 32 -2.23 9.02 11.78
CA LEU A 32 -2.53 10.31 11.16
C LEU A 32 -1.75 11.44 11.86
N TYR A 33 -1.72 11.44 13.19
CA TYR A 33 -0.90 12.40 13.94
C TYR A 33 0.58 12.28 13.63
N GLN A 34 1.11 11.05 13.51
CA GLN A 34 2.52 10.81 13.19
C GLN A 34 2.87 11.23 11.75
N PHE A 35 1.97 11.05 10.79
CA PHE A 35 2.17 11.57 9.43
C PHE A 35 2.16 13.09 9.40
N LEU A 36 1.25 13.74 10.12
CA LEU A 36 1.22 15.21 10.19
C LEU A 36 2.43 15.79 10.94
N SER A 37 3.01 15.07 11.89
CA SER A 37 4.22 15.53 12.57
C SER A 37 5.48 15.31 11.73
N SER A 38 5.56 14.22 10.97
CA SER A 38 6.77 13.82 10.25
C SER A 38 6.83 14.25 8.78
N ILE A 39 5.70 14.34 8.08
CA ILE A 39 5.62 14.65 6.65
C ILE A 39 5.33 16.13 6.48
N ARG A 40 6.41 16.90 6.33
CA ARG A 40 6.41 18.36 6.27
C ARG A 40 7.34 18.87 5.17
N GLN A 41 7.13 20.11 4.76
CA GLN A 41 8.03 20.85 3.90
C GLN A 41 9.32 21.24 4.65
N ARG A 42 10.31 21.78 3.93
CA ARG A 42 11.63 22.14 4.50
C ARG A 42 11.55 23.24 5.56
N ASP A 43 10.57 24.13 5.44
CA ASP A 43 10.25 25.22 6.36
C ASP A 43 9.45 24.73 7.59
N GLY A 44 9.07 23.45 7.65
CA GLY A 44 8.27 22.87 8.72
C GLY A 44 6.76 22.98 8.52
N SER A 45 6.28 23.61 7.45
CA SER A 45 4.86 23.66 7.12
C SER A 45 4.33 22.29 6.68
N LEU A 46 3.02 22.08 6.77
CA LEU A 46 2.38 20.86 6.27
C LEU A 46 2.39 20.84 4.74
N LEU A 47 2.30 19.64 4.15
CA LEU A 47 2.05 19.52 2.71
C LEU A 47 0.61 19.96 2.42
N THR A 48 0.42 20.70 1.33
CA THR A 48 -0.88 21.19 0.89
C THR A 48 -1.12 20.92 -0.60
N ASP A 49 -2.39 20.88 -1.01
CA ASP A 49 -2.77 20.93 -2.43
C ASP A 49 -2.72 22.38 -2.98
N SER A 50 -3.04 22.56 -4.26
CA SER A 50 -3.07 23.89 -4.91
C SER A 50 -4.14 24.84 -4.34
N ARG A 51 -5.04 24.35 -3.48
CA ARG A 51 -6.09 25.13 -2.81
C ARG A 51 -5.75 25.38 -1.33
N GLY A 52 -4.59 24.92 -0.85
CA GLY A 52 -4.16 25.08 0.54
C GLY A 52 -4.70 24.02 1.50
N ASN A 53 -5.41 22.99 1.02
CA ASN A 53 -5.88 21.90 1.88
C ASN A 53 -4.70 21.04 2.30
N VAL A 54 -4.60 20.69 3.59
CA VAL A 54 -3.54 19.82 4.11
C VAL A 54 -3.63 18.43 3.47
N THR A 55 -2.50 17.87 3.02
CA THR A 55 -2.44 16.54 2.38
C THR A 55 -1.41 15.60 3.02
N SER A 56 -0.66 16.06 4.03
CA SER A 56 0.37 15.26 4.71
C SER A 56 -0.13 13.91 5.23
N HIS A 57 -1.34 13.86 5.80
CA HIS A 57 -1.96 12.62 6.28
C HIS A 57 -2.29 11.64 5.15
N LEU A 58 -2.78 12.15 4.02
CA LEU A 58 -3.12 11.34 2.84
C LEU A 58 -1.86 10.81 2.15
N MET A 59 -0.81 11.61 2.03
CA MET A 59 0.48 11.19 1.50
C MET A 59 1.11 10.11 2.36
N GLY A 60 1.07 10.28 3.69
CA GLY A 60 1.53 9.27 4.64
C GLY A 60 0.78 7.95 4.52
N LEU A 61 -0.55 8.00 4.54
CA LEU A 61 -1.40 6.82 4.36
C LEU A 61 -1.17 6.14 3.01
N LEU A 62 -1.21 6.90 1.91
CA LEU A 62 -1.04 6.37 0.55
C LEU A 62 0.28 5.61 0.41
N SER A 63 1.38 6.25 0.80
CA SER A 63 2.72 5.66 0.72
C SER A 63 2.82 4.44 1.62
N ARG A 64 2.37 4.55 2.88
CA ARG A 64 2.56 3.49 3.86
C ARG A 64 1.69 2.27 3.58
N ILE A 65 0.42 2.47 3.26
CA ILE A 65 -0.49 1.38 2.87
C ILE A 65 0.08 0.64 1.65
N SER A 66 0.49 1.38 0.61
CA SER A 66 1.06 0.78 -0.59
C SER A 66 2.29 -0.06 -0.28
N ASN A 67 3.22 0.47 0.53
CA ASN A 67 4.41 -0.25 0.93
C ASN A 67 4.10 -1.53 1.71
N LEU A 68 3.24 -1.47 2.73
CA LEU A 68 2.91 -2.65 3.55
C LEU A 68 2.15 -3.71 2.74
N MET A 69 1.27 -3.30 1.83
CA MET A 69 0.57 -4.21 0.92
C MET A 69 1.53 -4.90 -0.07
N GLN A 70 2.60 -4.23 -0.51
CA GLN A 70 3.64 -4.86 -1.33
C GLN A 70 4.37 -6.00 -0.59
N HIS A 71 4.50 -5.91 0.73
CA HIS A 71 5.00 -7.00 1.59
C HIS A 71 3.92 -8.04 1.93
N ASN A 72 2.75 -8.00 1.26
CA ASN A 72 1.61 -8.89 1.50
C ASN A 72 1.11 -8.85 2.95
N ILE A 73 1.19 -7.68 3.60
CA ILE A 73 0.62 -7.44 4.93
C ILE A 73 -0.83 -6.97 4.75
N ARG A 74 -1.76 -7.61 5.45
CA ARG A 74 -3.19 -7.25 5.42
C ARG A 74 -3.46 -6.21 6.51
N LEU A 75 -4.24 -5.18 6.20
CA LEU A 75 -4.49 -4.06 7.11
C LEU A 75 -5.99 -3.85 7.33
N ALA A 76 -6.37 -3.48 8.54
CA ALA A 76 -7.66 -2.89 8.88
C ALA A 76 -7.42 -1.62 9.71
N PHE A 77 -8.20 -0.57 9.48
CA PHE A 77 -8.02 0.72 10.15
C PHE A 77 -9.18 0.98 11.10
N VAL A 78 -8.88 1.34 12.34
CA VAL A 78 -9.88 1.70 13.36
C VAL A 78 -9.77 3.19 13.67
N PHE A 79 -10.90 3.87 13.70
CA PHE A 79 -11.01 5.31 13.96
C PHE A 79 -11.76 5.56 15.27
N ASP A 80 -11.40 6.64 15.97
CA ASP A 80 -12.08 7.03 17.21
C ASP A 80 -13.55 7.39 16.96
N GLY A 81 -14.39 7.00 17.91
CA GLY A 81 -15.74 7.49 18.15
C GLY A 81 -15.76 8.53 19.26
N GLU A 82 -16.77 8.48 20.13
CA GLU A 82 -16.89 9.47 21.21
C GLU A 82 -15.96 9.15 22.39
N PRO A 83 -15.13 10.11 22.83
CA PRO A 83 -14.21 9.88 23.94
C PRO A 83 -14.95 9.78 25.28
N PRO A 84 -14.47 8.97 26.24
CA PRO A 84 -15.06 8.88 27.57
C PRO A 84 -15.02 10.22 28.32
N ALA A 85 -15.94 10.40 29.28
CA ALA A 85 -16.02 11.62 30.08
C ALA A 85 -14.69 11.95 30.79
N LEU A 86 -13.99 10.94 31.32
CA LEU A 86 -12.69 11.08 31.98
C LEU A 86 -11.59 11.64 31.05
N LYS A 87 -11.71 11.44 29.73
CA LYS A 87 -10.76 11.96 28.74
C LYS A 87 -10.97 13.44 28.39
N LYS A 88 -12.10 14.05 28.79
CA LYS A 88 -12.43 15.45 28.42
C LYS A 88 -11.39 16.45 28.91
N GLN A 89 -10.93 16.33 30.16
CA GLN A 89 -9.92 17.23 30.72
C GLN A 89 -8.59 17.14 29.98
N VAL A 90 -8.14 15.92 29.65
CA VAL A 90 -6.90 15.69 28.88
C VAL A 90 -7.00 16.28 27.47
N LEU A 91 -8.15 16.09 26.81
CA LEU A 91 -8.39 16.66 25.48
C LEU A 91 -8.39 18.20 25.50
N GLN A 92 -8.95 18.81 26.55
CA GLN A 92 -8.90 20.27 26.76
C GLN A 92 -7.47 20.76 26.99
N GLN A 93 -6.68 20.08 27.83
CA GLN A 93 -5.27 20.41 28.04
C GLN A 93 -4.46 20.28 26.74
N ARG A 94 -4.64 19.18 25.99
CA ARG A 94 -4.01 18.98 24.67
C ARG A 94 -4.39 20.09 23.69
N ARG A 95 -5.65 20.57 23.72
CA ARG A 95 -6.12 21.68 22.90
C ARG A 95 -5.45 22.99 23.29
N ALA A 96 -5.38 23.32 24.58
CA ALA A 96 -4.72 24.52 25.08
C ALA A 96 -3.22 24.54 24.70
N VAL A 97 -2.54 23.40 24.81
CA VAL A 97 -1.14 23.24 24.39
C VAL A 97 -0.97 23.54 22.88
N LYS A 98 -1.88 23.02 22.04
CA LYS A 98 -1.86 23.28 20.59
C LYS A 98 -2.16 24.73 20.25
N GLU A 99 -3.06 25.38 20.98
CA GLU A 99 -3.37 26.80 20.80
C GLU A 99 -2.20 27.70 21.23
N ALA A 100 -1.52 27.37 22.33
CA ALA A 100 -0.32 28.07 22.75
C ALA A 100 0.85 27.88 21.78
N ALA A 101 1.02 26.66 21.24
CA ALA A 101 2.03 26.38 20.22
C ALA A 101 1.78 27.17 18.92
N GLU A 102 0.52 27.30 18.49
CA GLU A 102 0.17 28.11 17.32
C GLU A 102 0.56 29.57 17.50
N LYS A 103 0.27 30.18 18.67
CA LYS A 103 0.69 31.57 18.97
C LYS A 103 2.21 31.74 18.88
N LYS A 104 2.96 30.82 19.49
CA LYS A 104 4.43 30.81 19.44
C LYS A 104 4.98 30.58 18.04
N TYR A 105 4.27 29.81 17.20
CA TYR A 105 4.62 29.62 15.80
C TYR A 105 4.48 30.94 15.02
N GLN A 106 3.38 31.67 15.21
CA GLN A 106 3.18 32.98 14.56
C GLN A 106 4.21 34.03 15.01
N GLU A 107 4.61 34.00 16.28
CA GLU A 107 5.71 34.84 16.79
C GLU A 107 7.05 34.48 16.13
N ALA A 108 7.37 33.18 16.03
CA ALA A 108 8.59 32.70 15.37
C ALA A 108 8.61 33.02 13.86
N LEU A 109 7.44 33.02 13.19
CA LEU A 109 7.29 33.38 11.78
C LEU A 109 7.67 34.85 11.53
N LYS A 110 7.35 35.76 12.45
CA LYS A 110 7.68 37.19 12.33
C LYS A 110 9.17 37.49 12.40
N VAL A 111 9.94 36.64 13.07
CA VAL A 111 11.39 36.78 13.26
C VAL A 111 12.21 35.79 12.41
N GLU A 112 11.55 35.07 11.50
CA GLU A 112 12.15 34.07 10.61
C GLU A 112 13.01 32.99 11.30
N ASP A 113 12.70 32.66 12.57
CA ASP A 113 13.38 31.60 13.32
C ASP A 113 12.91 30.22 12.87
N LEU A 114 13.60 29.67 11.87
CA LEU A 114 13.30 28.36 11.28
C LEU A 114 13.32 27.19 12.27
N GLU A 115 14.11 27.24 13.35
CA GLU A 115 14.14 26.16 14.34
C GLU A 115 12.90 26.19 15.24
N SER A 116 12.57 27.37 15.78
CA SER A 116 11.35 27.55 16.58
C SER A 116 10.09 27.32 15.74
N MET A 117 10.09 27.76 14.48
CA MET A 117 9.00 27.49 13.54
C MET A 117 8.73 25.99 13.41
N LYS A 118 9.76 25.18 13.13
CA LYS A 118 9.61 23.71 13.02
C LYS A 118 9.09 23.07 14.30
N LYS A 119 9.61 23.49 15.45
CA LYS A 119 9.23 22.98 16.77
C LYS A 119 7.77 23.26 17.08
N TYR A 120 7.34 24.52 16.97
CA TYR A 120 5.98 24.92 17.30
C TYR A 120 4.95 24.47 16.26
N ALA A 121 5.31 24.42 14.97
CA ALA A 121 4.44 23.86 13.92
C ALA A 121 4.14 22.37 14.13
N ALA A 122 5.13 21.58 14.59
CA ALA A 122 4.92 20.19 14.94
C ALA A 122 4.02 20.04 16.18
N MET A 123 4.21 20.89 17.20
CA MET A 123 3.43 20.87 18.44
C MET A 123 1.99 21.36 18.26
N GLY A 124 1.75 22.30 17.35
CA GLY A 124 0.42 22.87 17.03
C GLY A 124 -0.48 21.96 16.18
N THR A 125 0.02 20.82 15.72
CA THR A 125 -0.67 19.92 14.79
C THR A 125 -2.07 19.49 15.28
N ARG A 126 -3.08 19.68 14.44
CA ARG A 126 -4.46 19.27 14.70
C ARG A 126 -4.91 18.26 13.65
N LEU A 127 -5.68 17.27 14.11
CA LEU A 127 -6.41 16.37 13.24
C LEU A 127 -7.86 16.87 13.19
N THR A 128 -8.33 17.28 12.01
CA THR A 128 -9.70 17.78 11.82
C THR A 128 -10.66 16.64 11.45
N ARG A 129 -11.97 16.90 11.57
CA ARG A 129 -13.00 15.94 11.14
C ARG A 129 -12.90 15.65 9.64
N ASP A 130 -12.62 16.66 8.83
CA ASP A 130 -12.47 16.51 7.38
C ASP A 130 -11.28 15.60 7.05
N MET A 131 -10.13 15.79 7.70
CA MET A 131 -8.96 14.93 7.51
C MET A 131 -9.22 13.48 7.89
N ILE A 132 -10.01 13.23 8.93
CA ILE A 132 -10.45 11.88 9.30
C ILE A 132 -11.38 11.31 8.24
N GLY A 133 -12.31 12.10 7.72
CA GLY A 133 -13.20 11.73 6.61
C GLY A 133 -12.42 11.32 5.37
N GLU A 134 -11.49 12.17 4.93
CA GLU A 134 -10.61 11.90 3.78
C GLU A 134 -9.73 10.66 4.00
N ALA A 135 -9.21 10.47 5.21
CA ALA A 135 -8.43 9.28 5.56
C ALA A 135 -9.28 8.01 5.44
N LYS A 136 -10.51 7.99 5.96
CA LYS A 136 -11.45 6.87 5.81
C LYS A 136 -11.77 6.61 4.35
N GLU A 137 -11.99 7.65 3.55
CA GLU A 137 -12.22 7.53 2.12
C GLU A 137 -11.04 6.90 1.39
N LEU A 138 -9.81 7.33 1.70
CA LEU A 138 -8.59 6.77 1.12
C LEU A 138 -8.42 5.29 1.49
N VAL A 139 -8.58 4.93 2.77
CA VAL A 139 -8.49 3.54 3.25
C VAL A 139 -9.51 2.65 2.50
N ARG A 140 -10.76 3.09 2.39
CA ARG A 140 -11.80 2.36 1.65
C ARG A 140 -11.47 2.27 0.15
N ALA A 141 -10.85 3.30 -0.42
CA ALA A 141 -10.42 3.30 -1.82
C ALA A 141 -9.29 2.28 -2.09
N PHE A 142 -8.48 1.93 -1.09
CA PHE A 142 -7.54 0.80 -1.16
C PHE A 142 -8.22 -0.58 -1.03
N GLY A 143 -9.53 -0.62 -0.78
CA GLY A 143 -10.27 -1.86 -0.52
C GLY A 143 -10.06 -2.41 0.89
N LEU A 144 -9.62 -1.56 1.83
CA LEU A 144 -9.34 -1.95 3.21
C LEU A 144 -10.51 -1.60 4.15
N PRO A 145 -10.71 -2.36 5.24
CA PRO A 145 -11.70 -2.03 6.26
C PRO A 145 -11.36 -0.71 6.97
N ALA A 146 -12.35 0.19 7.06
CA ALA A 146 -12.31 1.39 7.88
C ALA A 146 -13.44 1.30 8.92
N ILE A 147 -13.07 0.95 10.15
CA ILE A 147 -13.95 0.61 11.27
C ILE A 147 -14.08 1.81 12.18
N ASP A 148 -15.31 2.17 12.52
CA ASP A 148 -15.60 3.20 13.51
C ASP A 148 -15.72 2.56 14.89
N ALA A 149 -14.84 2.93 15.82
CA ALA A 149 -14.93 2.47 17.20
C ALA A 149 -16.11 3.17 17.90
N PRO A 150 -16.80 2.51 18.84
CA PRO A 150 -17.81 3.17 19.65
C PRO A 150 -17.21 4.28 20.52
N SER A 151 -15.94 4.11 20.94
CA SER A 151 -15.21 5.09 21.73
C SER A 151 -13.77 5.23 21.24
N GLU A 152 -12.84 4.45 21.76
CA GLU A 152 -11.41 4.61 21.42
C GLU A 152 -10.96 3.57 20.39
N ALA A 153 -10.26 4.03 19.36
CA ALA A 153 -9.76 3.21 18.27
C ALA A 153 -8.86 2.08 18.78
N GLU A 154 -7.99 2.40 19.73
CA GLU A 154 -7.04 1.46 20.32
C GLU A 154 -7.73 0.34 21.08
N ALA A 155 -8.74 0.66 21.90
CA ALA A 155 -9.51 -0.34 22.63
C ALA A 155 -10.26 -1.28 21.67
N GLN A 156 -10.88 -0.73 20.63
CA GLN A 156 -11.56 -1.53 19.61
C GLN A 156 -10.56 -2.39 18.81
N ALA A 157 -9.37 -1.87 18.49
CA ALA A 157 -8.32 -2.63 17.83
C ALA A 157 -7.82 -3.79 18.69
N SER A 158 -7.60 -3.57 19.98
CA SER A 158 -7.23 -4.62 20.95
C SER A 158 -8.27 -5.72 21.02
N LEU A 159 -9.56 -5.37 21.03
CA LEU A 159 -10.65 -6.34 21.01
C LEU A 159 -10.63 -7.23 19.76
N ILE A 160 -10.43 -6.65 18.57
CA ILE A 160 -10.35 -7.40 17.29
C ILE A 160 -9.19 -8.40 17.32
N VAL A 161 -8.01 -7.96 17.76
CA VAL A 161 -6.82 -8.83 17.82
C VAL A 161 -7.00 -9.93 18.87
N ARG A 162 -7.58 -9.62 20.03
CA ARG A 162 -7.84 -10.61 21.08
C ARG A 162 -8.81 -11.70 20.63
N LYS A 163 -9.81 -11.37 19.82
CA LYS A 163 -10.75 -12.36 19.24
C LYS A 163 -10.10 -13.31 18.24
N GLY A 164 -8.88 -13.04 17.80
CA GLY A 164 -8.17 -13.84 16.80
C GLY A 164 -8.43 -13.40 15.35
N ASP A 165 -9.19 -12.33 15.14
CA ASP A 165 -9.49 -11.81 13.79
C ASP A 165 -8.27 -11.13 13.13
N ALA A 166 -7.25 -10.80 13.93
CA ALA A 166 -6.00 -10.20 13.47
C ALA A 166 -4.81 -10.61 14.36
N TYR A 167 -3.60 -10.41 13.85
CA TYR A 167 -2.35 -10.83 14.50
C TYR A 167 -1.88 -9.87 15.61
N ALA A 168 -1.92 -8.56 15.35
CA ALA A 168 -1.43 -7.54 16.26
C ALA A 168 -2.07 -6.16 16.00
N VAL A 169 -2.07 -5.30 17.02
CA VAL A 169 -2.42 -3.89 16.89
C VAL A 169 -1.18 -3.12 16.42
N ALA A 170 -1.30 -2.34 15.35
CA ALA A 170 -0.24 -1.48 14.85
C ALA A 170 -0.36 -0.07 15.48
N THR A 171 0.14 0.05 16.70
CA THR A 171 0.17 1.30 17.48
C THR A 171 1.56 1.48 18.11
N THR A 172 1.96 2.71 18.42
CA THR A 172 3.15 2.96 19.27
C THR A 172 2.79 3.10 20.75
N ASP A 173 1.50 3.22 21.05
CA ASP A 173 0.98 3.39 22.39
C ASP A 173 0.92 2.03 23.12
N ALA A 174 1.21 2.02 24.41
CA ALA A 174 1.19 0.81 25.23
C ALA A 174 -0.22 0.52 25.78
N ASP A 175 -1.15 1.47 25.66
CA ASP A 175 -2.52 1.37 26.14
C ASP A 175 -3.27 0.17 25.53
N ALA A 176 -2.94 -0.23 24.29
CA ALA A 176 -3.46 -1.43 23.67
C ALA A 176 -3.19 -2.70 24.49
N LEU A 177 -2.07 -2.79 25.22
CA LEU A 177 -1.79 -3.90 26.14
C LEU A 177 -2.73 -3.88 27.34
N LEU A 178 -3.09 -2.69 27.83
CA LEU A 178 -4.03 -2.52 28.94
C LEU A 178 -5.42 -2.99 28.55
N PHE A 179 -5.83 -2.73 27.31
CA PHE A 179 -7.04 -3.29 26.69
C PHE A 179 -6.89 -4.76 26.25
N GLY A 180 -5.79 -5.42 26.61
CA GLY A 180 -5.60 -6.86 26.45
C GLY A 180 -5.27 -7.29 25.02
N ALA A 181 -4.68 -6.43 24.19
CA ALA A 181 -4.13 -6.85 22.91
C ALA A 181 -3.02 -7.89 23.16
N PRO A 182 -3.12 -9.09 22.58
CA PRO A 182 -2.07 -10.10 22.71
C PRO A 182 -0.71 -9.62 22.18
N ARG A 183 -0.72 -8.78 21.14
CA ARG A 183 0.48 -8.29 20.45
C ARG A 183 0.29 -6.86 19.95
N ILE A 184 1.34 -6.05 20.08
CA ILE A 184 1.47 -4.74 19.46
C ILE A 184 2.66 -4.76 18.49
N VAL A 185 2.51 -4.13 17.33
CA VAL A 185 3.60 -3.85 16.39
C VAL A 185 3.84 -2.35 16.35
N ARG A 186 5.02 -1.90 16.75
CA ARG A 186 5.40 -0.49 16.74
C ARG A 186 6.25 -0.13 15.52
N ASN A 187 6.39 1.17 15.28
CA ASN A 187 7.19 1.77 14.21
C ASN A 187 6.81 1.34 12.79
N LEU A 188 5.69 0.62 12.61
CA LEU A 188 5.26 0.11 11.30
C LEU A 188 5.01 1.24 10.30
N ASN A 189 4.53 2.39 10.77
CA ASN A 189 4.27 3.58 9.97
C ASN A 189 5.55 4.35 9.58
N MET A 190 6.68 4.09 10.23
CA MET A 190 7.98 4.73 9.99
C MET A 190 9.04 3.77 9.44
N ALA A 191 8.73 2.47 9.37
CA ALA A 191 9.66 1.43 8.95
C ALA A 191 10.35 1.75 7.62
N GLY A 192 11.66 1.55 7.57
CA GLY A 192 12.50 1.81 6.39
C GLY A 192 13.65 2.79 6.64
N ARG A 193 14.26 3.26 5.56
CA ARG A 193 15.41 4.17 5.61
C ARG A 193 14.97 5.63 5.75
N LYS A 194 15.33 6.27 6.86
CA LYS A 194 15.14 7.69 7.10
C LYS A 194 16.49 8.42 7.04
N LYS A 195 16.59 9.50 6.28
CA LYS A 195 17.79 10.35 6.29
C LYS A 195 17.86 11.11 7.62
N LYS A 196 19.00 11.07 8.31
CA LYS A 196 19.22 11.86 9.52
C LYS A 196 19.27 13.35 9.17
N ALA A 197 18.58 14.18 9.96
CA ALA A 197 18.61 15.63 9.78
C ALA A 197 20.06 16.13 9.88
N ASN A 198 20.47 16.97 8.94
CA ASN A 198 21.80 17.60 8.88
C ASN A 198 23.01 16.64 8.77
N ARG A 199 22.83 15.38 8.36
CA ARG A 199 23.94 14.44 8.09
C ARG A 199 23.69 13.64 6.81
N LEU A 200 24.75 13.26 6.09
CA LEU A 200 24.72 12.30 4.98
C LEU A 200 24.61 10.84 5.50
N ALA A 201 23.83 10.62 6.55
CA ALA A 201 23.66 9.32 7.19
C ALA A 201 22.19 8.91 7.12
N TYR A 202 21.94 7.62 6.95
CA TYR A 202 20.61 7.03 7.00
C TYR A 202 20.45 6.24 8.30
N GLU A 203 19.28 6.35 8.90
CA GLU A 203 18.82 5.53 10.01
C GLU A 203 17.82 4.53 9.47
N VAL A 204 18.02 3.24 9.76
CA VAL A 204 17.03 2.21 9.45
C VAL A 204 16.16 2.08 10.68
N ILE A 205 14.87 2.41 10.54
CA ILE A 205 13.89 2.18 11.59
C ILE A 205 13.28 0.81 11.32
N THR A 206 13.50 -0.13 12.24
CA THR A 206 12.91 -1.46 12.23
C THR A 206 11.63 -1.47 13.09
N PRO A 207 10.58 -2.19 12.65
CA PRO A 207 9.45 -2.48 13.52
C PRO A 207 9.87 -3.35 14.71
N ASP A 208 9.13 -3.23 15.82
CA ASP A 208 9.27 -4.12 16.97
C ASP A 208 7.91 -4.66 17.41
N VAL A 209 7.89 -5.88 17.94
CA VAL A 209 6.72 -6.56 18.49
C VAL A 209 6.83 -6.58 20.00
N ILE A 210 5.73 -6.27 20.67
CA ILE A 210 5.56 -6.44 22.11
C ILE A 210 4.45 -7.48 22.30
N SER A 211 4.76 -8.57 22.99
CA SER A 211 3.80 -9.61 23.37
C SER A 211 3.30 -9.35 24.79
N LEU A 212 1.98 -9.38 25.00
CA LEU A 212 1.39 -9.21 26.33
C LEU A 212 1.80 -10.34 27.27
N GLU A 213 1.68 -11.59 26.82
CA GLU A 213 1.99 -12.78 27.61
C GLU A 213 3.45 -12.82 28.07
N GLU A 214 4.37 -12.50 27.15
CA GLU A 214 5.81 -12.44 27.43
C GLU A 214 6.12 -11.37 28.48
N ASN A 215 5.47 -10.21 28.38
CA ASN A 215 5.69 -9.10 29.29
C ASN A 215 5.05 -9.31 30.65
N LEU A 216 3.86 -9.90 30.73
CA LEU A 216 3.25 -10.30 32.01
C LEU A 216 4.13 -11.33 32.72
N SER A 217 4.67 -12.31 31.98
CA SER A 217 5.61 -13.31 32.52
C SER A 217 6.94 -12.69 32.96
N HIS A 218 7.52 -11.83 32.12
CA HIS A 218 8.80 -11.14 32.41
C HIS A 218 8.68 -10.24 33.64
N LEU A 219 7.60 -9.47 33.72
CA LEU A 219 7.34 -8.60 34.85
C LEU A 219 6.86 -9.38 36.06
N GLY A 220 6.36 -10.61 35.91
CA GLY A 220 5.79 -11.41 37.00
C GLY A 220 4.57 -10.73 37.61
N ILE A 221 3.66 -10.25 36.76
CA ILE A 221 2.43 -9.56 37.18
C ILE A 221 1.21 -10.04 36.36
N SER A 222 0.00 -9.89 36.91
CA SER A 222 -1.27 -10.14 36.22
C SER A 222 -1.68 -8.97 35.31
N GLN A 223 -2.68 -9.18 34.46
CA GLN A 223 -3.26 -8.12 33.64
C GLN A 223 -3.82 -6.97 34.50
N ASP A 224 -4.46 -7.30 35.63
CA ASP A 224 -5.01 -6.31 36.56
C ASP A 224 -3.89 -5.48 37.18
N GLN A 225 -2.79 -6.14 37.53
CA GLN A 225 -1.58 -5.51 38.03
C GLN A 225 -0.92 -4.60 36.98
N LEU A 226 -0.93 -4.98 35.71
CA LEU A 226 -0.45 -4.12 34.63
C LEU A 226 -1.31 -2.84 34.51
N ILE A 227 -2.64 -2.94 34.66
CA ILE A 227 -3.55 -1.79 34.67
C ILE A 227 -3.28 -0.90 35.88
N MET A 228 -3.15 -1.48 37.08
CA MET A 228 -2.80 -0.73 38.30
C MET A 228 -1.48 0.01 38.15
N LEU A 229 -0.46 -0.65 37.60
CA LEU A 229 0.84 -0.06 37.33
C LEU A 229 0.70 1.14 36.38
N ALA A 230 -0.03 0.98 35.27
CA ALA A 230 -0.30 2.05 34.32
C ALA A 230 -1.01 3.25 34.96
N MET A 231 -1.99 3.00 35.83
CA MET A 231 -2.70 4.04 36.58
C MET A 231 -1.77 4.79 37.53
N LEU A 232 -0.86 4.11 38.25
CA LEU A 232 0.10 4.78 39.13
C LEU A 232 1.07 5.68 38.35
N VAL A 233 1.55 5.22 37.18
CA VAL A 233 2.45 5.99 36.30
C VAL A 233 1.70 7.13 35.58
N GLY A 234 0.44 6.91 35.25
CA GLY A 234 -0.45 7.85 34.59
C GLY A 234 -0.89 7.37 33.22
N THR A 235 -2.20 7.34 33.01
CA THR A 235 -2.85 7.04 31.73
C THR A 235 -3.45 8.29 31.10
N ASP A 236 -4.04 8.15 29.92
CA ASP A 236 -4.86 9.21 29.33
C ASP A 236 -6.14 9.53 30.13
N TYR A 237 -6.52 8.71 31.11
CA TYR A 237 -7.67 8.96 32.00
C TYR A 237 -7.27 9.73 33.26
N ASN A 238 -6.05 9.49 33.77
CA ASN A 238 -5.49 10.12 34.95
C ASN A 238 -4.09 10.70 34.64
N PRO A 239 -4.05 11.82 33.89
CA PRO A 239 -2.80 12.37 33.37
C PRO A 239 -1.83 12.72 34.51
N LYS A 240 -0.53 12.49 34.27
CA LYS A 240 0.59 12.63 35.22
C LYS A 240 0.70 11.55 36.30
N GLY A 241 -0.31 10.68 36.46
CA GLY A 241 -0.30 9.62 37.47
C GLY A 241 -0.13 10.16 38.88
N ILE A 242 0.36 9.30 39.78
CA ILE A 242 0.68 9.69 41.15
C ILE A 242 2.06 10.36 41.17
N LYS A 243 2.09 11.60 41.66
CA LYS A 243 3.32 12.40 41.72
C LYS A 243 4.40 11.65 42.53
N GLY A 244 5.56 11.44 41.91
CA GLY A 244 6.72 10.78 42.53
C GLY A 244 6.77 9.26 42.32
N ILE A 245 5.78 8.67 41.65
CA ILE A 245 5.76 7.24 41.34
C ILE A 245 6.08 7.02 39.86
N GLY A 246 7.32 6.61 39.58
CA GLY A 246 7.75 6.19 38.25
C GLY A 246 7.52 4.68 37.99
N PRO A 247 7.74 4.18 36.76
CA PRO A 247 7.41 2.82 36.36
C PRO A 247 8.00 1.72 37.26
N LYS A 248 9.28 1.85 37.64
CA LYS A 248 9.95 0.86 38.51
C LYS A 248 9.38 0.84 39.93
N ASN A 249 9.01 2.00 40.47
CA ASN A 249 8.41 2.07 41.81
C ASN A 249 6.96 1.58 41.78
N ALA A 250 6.19 1.93 40.74
CA ALA A 250 4.86 1.39 40.51
C ALA A 250 4.87 -0.14 40.44
N LEU A 251 5.81 -0.74 39.70
CA LEU A 251 5.96 -2.19 39.62
C LEU A 251 6.22 -2.84 40.98
N LYS A 252 7.11 -2.24 41.80
CA LYS A 252 7.38 -2.74 43.16
C LYS A 252 6.13 -2.71 44.03
N MET A 253 5.40 -1.60 44.01
CA MET A 253 4.18 -1.44 44.80
C MET A 253 3.11 -2.44 44.36
N VAL A 254 2.86 -2.55 43.06
CA VAL A 254 1.87 -3.49 42.52
C VAL A 254 2.20 -4.94 42.91
N LYS A 255 3.49 -5.33 42.89
CA LYS A 255 3.93 -6.65 43.38
C LYS A 255 3.75 -6.83 44.88
N GLN A 256 4.01 -5.80 45.66
CA GLN A 256 3.89 -5.83 47.13
C GLN A 256 2.43 -5.98 47.57
N TYR A 257 1.52 -5.24 46.93
CA TYR A 257 0.09 -5.27 47.28
C TYR A 257 -0.65 -6.43 46.58
N GLY A 258 -0.09 -7.03 45.54
CA GLY A 258 -0.68 -8.20 44.90
C GLY A 258 -2.01 -7.86 44.23
N GLU A 259 -3.08 -8.50 44.69
CA GLU A 259 -4.47 -8.29 44.25
C GLU A 259 -5.23 -7.27 45.12
N ASP A 260 -4.61 -6.74 46.19
CA ASP A 260 -5.21 -5.74 47.08
C ASP A 260 -5.21 -4.34 46.46
N LYS A 261 -6.17 -4.12 45.54
CA LYS A 261 -6.38 -2.85 44.83
C LYS A 261 -6.74 -1.71 45.81
N GLU A 262 -7.64 -1.97 46.75
CA GLU A 262 -8.10 -0.98 47.74
C GLU A 262 -6.94 -0.50 48.62
N GLY A 263 -6.14 -1.42 49.17
CA GLY A 263 -4.96 -1.09 49.96
C GLY A 263 -3.92 -0.31 49.16
N LEU A 264 -3.68 -0.70 47.91
CA LEU A 264 -2.75 0.00 47.02
C LEU A 264 -3.18 1.46 46.79
N PHE A 265 -4.41 1.69 46.33
CA PHE A 265 -4.89 3.03 45.96
C PHE A 265 -5.14 3.93 47.18
N SER A 266 -5.49 3.35 48.33
CA SER A 266 -5.52 4.04 49.62
C SER A 266 -4.12 4.50 50.06
N SER A 267 -3.10 3.64 49.92
CA SER A 267 -1.72 3.96 50.32
C SER A 267 -1.13 5.16 49.55
N VAL A 268 -1.53 5.34 48.29
CA VAL A 268 -1.10 6.47 47.44
C VAL A 268 -2.04 7.67 47.52
N LYS A 269 -3.07 7.62 48.38
CA LYS A 269 -4.06 8.69 48.57
C LYS A 269 -4.69 9.14 47.27
N TRP A 270 -5.18 8.21 46.45
CA TRP A 270 -5.71 8.48 45.11
C TRP A 270 -6.68 9.67 45.07
N ASP A 271 -7.64 9.73 45.99
CA ASP A 271 -8.66 10.80 46.06
C ASP A 271 -8.06 12.19 46.36
N GLY A 272 -6.88 12.23 46.98
CA GLY A 272 -6.13 13.48 47.19
C GLY A 272 -5.47 14.01 45.92
N HIS A 273 -5.35 13.17 44.89
CA HIS A 273 -4.76 13.52 43.59
C HIS A 273 -5.80 13.71 42.50
N PHE A 274 -6.92 12.99 42.56
CA PHE A 274 -7.95 12.97 41.52
C PHE A 274 -9.34 13.15 42.14
N GLY A 275 -10.21 13.91 41.47
CA GLY A 275 -11.58 14.17 41.92
C GLY A 275 -12.59 13.08 41.59
N TYR A 276 -12.14 11.84 41.39
CA TYR A 276 -12.95 10.69 41.04
C TYR A 276 -12.29 9.40 41.56
N PRO A 277 -13.06 8.36 41.91
CA PRO A 277 -12.53 7.12 42.46
C PRO A 277 -11.64 6.37 41.48
N TRP A 278 -10.68 5.60 41.99
CA TRP A 278 -9.75 4.82 41.15
C TRP A 278 -10.48 3.72 40.36
N GLN A 279 -11.57 3.20 40.93
CA GLN A 279 -12.44 2.20 40.32
C GLN A 279 -12.97 2.69 38.97
N ASP A 280 -13.33 3.97 38.83
CA ASP A 280 -13.83 4.52 37.56
C ASP A 280 -12.83 4.35 36.42
N VAL A 281 -11.53 4.52 36.69
CA VAL A 281 -10.47 4.34 35.69
C VAL A 281 -10.15 2.86 35.49
N PHE A 282 -10.01 2.11 36.58
CA PHE A 282 -9.70 0.69 36.53
C PHE A 282 -10.79 -0.06 35.77
N ASP A 283 -12.05 0.14 36.11
CA ASP A 283 -13.21 -0.47 35.48
C ASP A 283 -13.42 0.04 34.05
N LEU A 284 -13.13 1.31 33.74
CA LEU A 284 -13.18 1.77 32.35
C LEU A 284 -12.21 0.98 31.46
N ILE A 285 -10.99 0.72 31.93
CA ILE A 285 -9.99 -0.08 31.21
C ILE A 285 -10.38 -1.56 31.23
N LYS A 286 -10.80 -2.08 32.38
CA LYS A 286 -11.12 -3.48 32.63
C LYS A 286 -12.42 -3.93 31.97
N CYS A 287 -13.50 -3.16 31.98
CA CYS A 287 -14.78 -3.47 31.31
C CYS A 287 -14.63 -3.60 29.78
N ARG A 288 -13.55 -3.09 29.20
CA ARG A 288 -13.19 -3.31 27.79
C ARG A 288 -12.47 -4.67 27.56
N LEU A 289 -12.24 -5.42 28.64
CA LEU A 289 -11.87 -6.83 28.68
C LEU A 289 -13.13 -7.66 29.01
N PRO A 290 -13.68 -8.49 28.10
CA PRO A 290 -14.74 -9.42 28.45
C PRO A 290 -14.15 -10.60 29.24
N ASP A 291 -14.98 -11.15 30.12
CA ASP A 291 -14.76 -12.48 30.71
C ASP A 291 -14.80 -13.54 29.61
N ALA A 292 -14.07 -14.65 29.83
CA ALA A 292 -14.02 -15.80 28.94
C ALA A 292 -15.43 -16.40 28.71
N GLY A 293 -16.15 -15.87 27.72
CA GLY A 293 -17.49 -16.34 27.32
C GLY A 293 -18.54 -15.25 27.04
N GLY A 294 -18.28 -13.98 27.33
CA GLY A 294 -19.26 -12.88 27.15
C GLY A 294 -18.92 -11.92 26.00
N GLY A 295 -19.94 -11.38 25.33
CA GLY A 295 -19.78 -10.31 24.33
C GLY A 295 -19.20 -9.01 24.91
N PRO A 296 -18.81 -8.03 24.06
CA PRO A 296 -18.26 -6.76 24.54
C PRO A 296 -19.29 -5.97 25.37
N ARG A 297 -18.90 -5.49 26.55
CA ARG A 297 -19.72 -4.69 27.47
C ARG A 297 -19.34 -3.20 27.41
N VAL A 298 -20.32 -2.30 27.57
CA VAL A 298 -20.11 -0.85 27.71
C VAL A 298 -20.70 -0.39 29.05
N LEU A 299 -20.05 0.60 29.68
CA LEU A 299 -20.59 1.31 30.86
C LEU A 299 -21.93 1.97 30.50
N ALA A 300 -23.03 1.43 31.03
CA ALA A 300 -24.24 2.22 31.24
C ALA A 300 -23.98 3.15 32.43
N GLY A 301 -24.53 4.37 32.40
CA GLY A 301 -24.28 5.39 33.43
C GLY A 301 -24.42 4.87 34.87
N ALA A 302 -23.68 5.52 35.78
CA ALA A 302 -23.60 5.21 37.21
C ALA A 302 -23.49 3.69 37.53
N GLY A 303 -22.37 3.08 37.12
CA GLY A 303 -21.88 1.85 37.74
C GLY A 303 -22.47 0.52 37.27
N GLY A 304 -22.97 0.41 36.04
CA GLY A 304 -23.47 -0.87 35.49
C GLY A 304 -22.85 -1.27 34.15
N CYS A 305 -22.35 -2.50 34.04
CA CYS A 305 -21.88 -3.12 32.80
C CYS A 305 -23.08 -3.77 32.07
N ALA A 306 -23.41 -3.32 30.85
CA ALA A 306 -24.50 -3.90 30.06
C ALA A 306 -23.96 -4.65 28.83
N ASP A 307 -24.55 -5.80 28.51
CA ASP A 307 -24.23 -6.61 27.33
C ASP A 307 -24.71 -5.89 26.06
N GLN A 308 -23.80 -5.67 25.10
CA GLN A 308 -24.21 -5.45 23.71
C GLN A 308 -24.22 -6.81 23.00
N SER A 309 -25.38 -7.15 22.45
CA SER A 309 -25.46 -8.05 21.31
C SER A 309 -24.44 -7.57 20.28
N LEU A 310 -23.45 -8.41 20.00
CA LEU A 310 -22.57 -8.25 18.85
C LEU A 310 -23.45 -7.92 17.65
N ALA A 311 -23.28 -6.71 17.09
CA ALA A 311 -23.55 -6.55 15.68
C ALA A 311 -22.75 -7.65 15.01
N ALA A 312 -23.46 -8.68 14.55
CA ALA A 312 -22.90 -9.73 13.73
C ALA A 312 -22.01 -9.05 12.68
N VAL A 313 -20.85 -9.65 12.40
CA VAL A 313 -20.21 -9.42 11.11
C VAL A 313 -21.34 -9.55 10.08
N PRO A 314 -21.70 -8.49 9.33
CA PRO A 314 -22.83 -8.59 8.43
C PRO A 314 -22.49 -9.70 7.45
N GLU A 315 -23.22 -10.81 7.52
CA GLU A 315 -23.41 -11.63 6.34
C GLU A 315 -23.84 -10.68 5.24
N ARG A 316 -23.14 -10.79 4.11
CA ARG A 316 -23.34 -10.04 2.87
C ARG A 316 -24.66 -9.28 2.83
N GLN A 317 -24.61 -8.00 3.17
CA GLN A 317 -25.50 -7.03 2.58
C GLN A 317 -24.65 -5.90 2.03
N GLY A 318 -25.12 -5.40 0.89
CA GLY A 318 -24.46 -4.39 0.09
C GLY A 318 -24.31 -3.06 0.82
N PRO A 319 -23.88 -2.04 0.07
CA PRO A 319 -23.12 -0.94 0.61
C PRO A 319 -24.05 0.18 1.07
N GLU A 320 -24.03 0.56 2.36
CA GLU A 320 -24.67 1.78 2.84
C GLU A 320 -23.70 2.69 3.59
N GLY A 321 -23.40 3.79 2.90
CA GLY A 321 -22.61 4.92 3.31
C GLY A 321 -22.60 5.85 2.11
N ILE A 322 -23.73 6.54 1.90
CA ILE A 322 -24.14 7.14 0.61
C ILE A 322 -23.00 7.89 -0.07
N GLY A 323 -22.12 8.60 0.64
CA GLY A 323 -20.99 9.35 0.08
C GLY A 323 -19.76 8.52 -0.36
N GLY A 324 -19.30 7.57 0.47
CA GLY A 324 -18.12 6.73 0.15
C GLY A 324 -18.46 5.58 -0.79
N VAL A 325 -19.68 5.08 -0.68
CA VAL A 325 -20.32 4.20 -1.67
C VAL A 325 -20.52 4.98 -2.96
N LEU A 326 -20.99 6.24 -2.93
CA LEU A 326 -20.96 7.11 -4.11
C LEU A 326 -19.56 7.18 -4.69
N LEU A 327 -18.49 7.30 -3.93
CA LEU A 327 -17.14 7.52 -4.46
C LEU A 327 -16.50 6.24 -5.06
N ALA A 328 -16.66 5.09 -4.40
CA ALA A 328 -16.24 3.79 -4.92
C ALA A 328 -17.13 3.32 -6.08
N MET A 329 -18.42 3.60 -6.01
CA MET A 329 -19.34 3.44 -7.13
C MET A 329 -19.02 4.45 -8.24
N LYS A 330 -18.63 5.69 -7.94
CA LYS A 330 -18.08 6.69 -8.88
C LYS A 330 -16.70 6.28 -9.45
N LYS A 331 -16.12 5.15 -9.06
CA LYS A 331 -14.99 4.54 -9.77
C LYS A 331 -15.39 3.26 -10.50
N ASN A 332 -16.56 2.72 -10.22
CA ASN A 332 -17.16 1.62 -10.96
C ASN A 332 -17.95 2.19 -12.13
N ILE A 333 -17.47 1.92 -13.33
CA ILE A 333 -18.10 2.40 -14.56
C ILE A 333 -19.59 2.06 -14.65
N LYS A 334 -20.01 0.91 -14.09
CA LYS A 334 -21.42 0.47 -14.09
C LYS A 334 -22.33 1.38 -13.28
N TYR A 335 -21.81 2.05 -12.25
CA TYR A 335 -22.60 2.96 -11.44
C TYR A 335 -23.07 4.17 -12.25
N PHE A 336 -22.15 4.82 -12.93
CA PHE A 336 -22.46 6.00 -13.75
C PHE A 336 -23.41 5.67 -14.89
N LEU A 337 -23.33 4.43 -15.37
CA LEU A 337 -24.18 3.97 -16.46
C LEU A 337 -25.62 3.65 -16.02
N ARG A 338 -25.98 3.73 -14.73
CA ARG A 338 -27.36 3.48 -14.26
C ARG A 338 -28.40 4.45 -14.83
N GLY A 339 -27.99 5.66 -15.22
CA GLY A 339 -28.87 6.63 -15.89
C GLY A 339 -29.07 6.37 -17.39
N VAL A 340 -28.30 5.46 -17.98
CA VAL A 340 -28.30 5.17 -19.43
C VAL A 340 -28.69 3.70 -19.73
N LEU A 341 -28.33 2.80 -18.82
CA LEU A 341 -28.51 1.36 -18.94
C LEU A 341 -29.47 0.83 -17.89
N THR A 342 -30.37 -0.06 -18.32
CA THR A 342 -31.24 -0.84 -17.43
C THR A 342 -30.43 -1.83 -16.58
N ALA A 343 -31.02 -2.37 -15.52
CA ALA A 343 -30.36 -3.37 -14.67
C ALA A 343 -29.86 -4.60 -15.46
N ARG A 344 -30.65 -5.07 -16.44
CA ARG A 344 -30.28 -6.19 -17.33
C ARG A 344 -29.10 -5.83 -18.25
N GLU A 345 -29.08 -4.62 -18.80
CA GLU A 345 -27.98 -4.12 -19.65
C GLU A 345 -26.69 -3.88 -18.86
N LEU A 346 -26.78 -3.38 -17.62
CA LEU A 346 -25.64 -3.19 -16.73
C LEU A 346 -24.96 -4.51 -16.36
N ALA A 347 -25.73 -5.60 -16.22
CA ALA A 347 -25.18 -6.92 -15.97
C ALA A 347 -24.27 -7.39 -17.11
N LEU A 348 -24.58 -7.00 -18.35
CA LEU A 348 -23.78 -7.33 -19.54
C LEU A 348 -22.46 -6.56 -19.61
N MET A 349 -22.36 -5.38 -19.01
CA MET A 349 -21.15 -4.56 -19.10
C MET A 349 -19.92 -5.30 -18.52
N PRO A 350 -18.75 -5.26 -19.19
CA PRO A 350 -17.53 -5.86 -18.68
C PRO A 350 -17.07 -5.16 -17.39
N ASN A 351 -16.53 -5.95 -16.46
CA ASN A 351 -15.95 -5.44 -15.21
C ASN A 351 -14.50 -4.93 -15.38
N ALA A 352 -13.82 -5.35 -16.45
CA ALA A 352 -12.43 -5.03 -16.71
C ALA A 352 -12.26 -4.27 -18.03
N PHE A 353 -11.35 -3.30 -18.03
CA PHE A 353 -10.92 -2.52 -19.18
C PHE A 353 -9.45 -2.14 -19.00
N ASP A 354 -8.77 -1.83 -20.11
CA ASP A 354 -7.41 -1.30 -20.07
C ASP A 354 -7.44 0.22 -20.30
N VAL A 355 -6.51 0.94 -19.68
CA VAL A 355 -6.26 2.36 -19.96
C VAL A 355 -4.80 2.52 -20.38
N VAL A 356 -4.60 3.02 -21.60
CA VAL A 356 -3.28 3.34 -22.15
C VAL A 356 -3.23 4.84 -22.35
N GLY A 357 -2.32 5.51 -21.64
CA GLY A 357 -2.33 6.97 -21.51
C GLY A 357 -3.70 7.49 -21.09
N ASP A 358 -4.37 8.17 -22.01
CA ASP A 358 -5.72 8.73 -21.87
C ASP A 358 -6.78 8.02 -22.73
N ILE A 359 -6.47 6.83 -23.26
CA ILE A 359 -7.38 6.02 -24.07
C ILE A 359 -7.86 4.81 -23.27
N MET A 360 -9.17 4.69 -23.08
CA MET A 360 -9.81 3.52 -22.47
C MET A 360 -10.17 2.48 -23.55
N ILE A 361 -9.92 1.20 -23.27
CA ILE A 361 -10.11 0.09 -24.20
C ILE A 361 -10.93 -1.02 -23.55
N PHE A 362 -12.13 -1.27 -24.09
CA PHE A 362 -12.94 -2.44 -23.75
C PHE A 362 -12.55 -3.64 -24.62
N ALA A 363 -12.15 -4.73 -23.99
CA ALA A 363 -11.82 -5.96 -24.70
C ALA A 363 -13.08 -6.67 -25.24
N ASP A 364 -14.10 -6.82 -24.40
CA ASP A 364 -15.34 -7.55 -24.71
C ASP A 364 -16.55 -6.65 -24.50
N PHE A 365 -16.78 -5.72 -25.43
CA PHE A 365 -17.95 -4.84 -25.37
C PHE A 365 -19.22 -5.57 -25.85
N PRO A 366 -20.33 -5.58 -25.09
CA PRO A 366 -21.49 -6.39 -25.42
C PRO A 366 -22.21 -5.93 -26.69
N LYS A 367 -22.51 -6.87 -27.59
CA LYS A 367 -23.28 -6.58 -28.82
C LYS A 367 -24.67 -5.99 -28.53
N ALA A 368 -25.30 -6.41 -27.44
CA ALA A 368 -26.61 -5.89 -27.04
C ALA A 368 -26.60 -4.38 -26.75
N LEU A 369 -25.43 -3.78 -26.48
CA LEU A 369 -25.28 -2.38 -26.10
C LEU A 369 -24.81 -1.47 -27.25
N GLU A 370 -24.74 -1.98 -28.48
CA GLU A 370 -24.19 -1.21 -29.62
C GLU A 370 -24.97 0.09 -29.88
N LYS A 371 -26.30 0.08 -29.73
CA LYS A 371 -27.14 1.28 -29.91
C LYS A 371 -26.89 2.36 -28.85
N LYS A 372 -26.31 2.00 -27.70
CA LYS A 372 -26.05 2.90 -26.56
C LYS A 372 -24.57 3.27 -26.40
N GLU A 373 -23.71 2.91 -27.35
CA GLU A 373 -22.26 3.15 -27.30
C GLU A 373 -21.89 4.60 -27.04
N LYS A 374 -22.53 5.52 -27.76
CA LYS A 374 -22.23 6.97 -27.65
C LYS A 374 -22.64 7.51 -26.29
N ASP A 375 -23.78 7.08 -25.77
CA ASP A 375 -24.29 7.51 -24.46
C ASP A 375 -23.42 6.96 -23.33
N ILE A 376 -23.05 5.67 -23.41
CA ILE A 376 -22.10 5.04 -22.50
C ILE A 376 -20.77 5.81 -22.50
N ALA A 377 -20.21 6.09 -23.68
CA ALA A 377 -18.93 6.79 -23.78
C ALA A 377 -19.00 8.22 -23.25
N LYS A 378 -20.11 8.95 -23.50
CA LYS A 378 -20.35 10.29 -22.96
C LYS A 378 -20.31 10.29 -21.43
N VAL A 379 -21.00 9.33 -20.81
CA VAL A 379 -21.00 9.17 -19.35
C VAL A 379 -19.60 8.84 -18.82
N ILE A 380 -18.86 7.96 -19.50
CA ILE A 380 -17.48 7.61 -19.10
C ILE A 380 -16.59 8.85 -19.14
N LEU A 381 -16.59 9.61 -20.24
CA LEU A 381 -15.75 10.80 -20.40
C LEU A 381 -16.05 11.89 -19.38
N ALA A 382 -17.32 12.06 -19.00
CA ALA A 382 -17.73 13.02 -17.98
C ALA A 382 -17.22 12.65 -16.57
N ASN A 383 -16.98 11.37 -16.31
CA ASN A 383 -16.66 10.86 -14.98
C ASN A 383 -15.23 10.34 -14.81
N TYR A 384 -14.47 10.18 -15.91
CA TYR A 384 -13.05 9.83 -15.90
C TYR A 384 -12.24 10.96 -16.58
N PRO A 385 -11.87 12.04 -15.86
CA PRO A 385 -11.26 13.23 -16.45
C PRO A 385 -9.94 12.99 -17.17
N SER A 386 -9.20 11.95 -16.77
CA SER A 386 -7.95 11.52 -17.41
C SER A 386 -8.16 10.77 -18.72
N VAL A 387 -9.38 10.30 -19.01
CA VAL A 387 -9.71 9.61 -20.25
C VAL A 387 -10.27 10.62 -21.25
N LYS A 388 -9.69 10.64 -22.45
CA LYS A 388 -10.08 11.53 -23.56
C LYS A 388 -10.68 10.76 -24.73
N VAL A 389 -10.43 9.46 -24.81
CA VAL A 389 -10.96 8.58 -25.87
C VAL A 389 -11.44 7.29 -25.26
N VAL A 390 -12.64 6.84 -25.64
CA VAL A 390 -13.18 5.53 -25.25
C VAL A 390 -13.30 4.66 -26.49
N THR A 391 -12.76 3.45 -26.41
CA THR A 391 -12.70 2.51 -27.53
C THR A 391 -13.19 1.11 -27.14
N LYS A 392 -13.63 0.34 -28.14
CA LYS A 392 -13.90 -1.10 -28.01
C LYS A 392 -13.10 -1.90 -29.04
N LYS A 393 -12.63 -3.08 -28.67
CA LYS A 393 -12.09 -4.05 -29.64
C LYS A 393 -13.22 -4.56 -30.53
N VAL A 394 -12.99 -4.58 -31.83
CA VAL A 394 -13.84 -5.34 -32.76
C VAL A 394 -13.20 -6.71 -32.98
N LYS A 395 -14.01 -7.78 -33.05
CA LYS A 395 -13.54 -9.18 -33.22
C LYS A 395 -13.02 -9.46 -34.65
N GLN A 396 -12.18 -8.57 -35.16
CA GLN A 396 -11.47 -8.71 -36.42
C GLN A 396 -9.99 -8.48 -36.15
N PHE A 397 -9.21 -9.55 -36.27
CA PHE A 397 -7.76 -9.48 -36.35
C PHE A 397 -7.40 -9.35 -37.83
N SER A 398 -6.55 -8.39 -38.18
CA SER A 398 -6.15 -8.18 -39.57
C SER A 398 -4.64 -8.06 -39.69
N GLY A 399 -4.11 -8.53 -40.82
CA GLY A 399 -2.71 -8.39 -41.20
C GLY A 399 -1.75 -9.33 -40.46
N ARG A 400 -0.48 -9.30 -40.91
CA ARG A 400 0.61 -10.16 -40.42
C ARG A 400 0.82 -10.11 -38.90
N PHE A 401 0.54 -8.98 -38.26
CA PHE A 401 0.81 -8.73 -36.84
C PHE A 401 -0.39 -9.02 -35.91
N ARG A 402 -1.54 -9.44 -36.45
CA ARG A 402 -2.77 -9.79 -35.71
C ARG A 402 -3.16 -8.78 -34.61
N LEU A 403 -3.05 -7.48 -34.89
CA LEU A 403 -3.45 -6.44 -33.96
C LEU A 403 -4.98 -6.28 -33.93
N PRO A 404 -5.59 -6.09 -32.75
CA PRO A 404 -7.03 -5.88 -32.65
C PRO A 404 -7.40 -4.51 -33.21
N LYS A 405 -8.37 -4.45 -34.13
CA LYS A 405 -8.98 -3.18 -34.54
C LYS A 405 -9.79 -2.59 -33.38
N LEU A 406 -9.72 -1.28 -33.23
CA LEU A 406 -10.42 -0.52 -32.20
C LEU A 406 -11.44 0.42 -32.85
N LYS A 407 -12.69 0.36 -32.40
CA LYS A 407 -13.72 1.35 -32.72
C LYS A 407 -13.76 2.40 -31.62
N ILE A 408 -13.60 3.66 -31.97
CA ILE A 408 -13.85 4.78 -31.05
C ILE A 408 -15.36 4.87 -30.84
N ILE A 409 -15.79 4.81 -29.58
CA ILE A 409 -17.21 4.91 -29.20
C ILE A 409 -17.55 6.27 -28.58
N GLY A 410 -16.53 7.05 -28.18
CA GLY A 410 -16.69 8.47 -27.84
C GLY A 410 -15.36 9.16 -27.51
N GLY A 411 -15.40 10.49 -27.45
CA GLY A 411 -14.25 11.34 -27.14
C GLY A 411 -13.53 11.84 -28.38
N GLU A 412 -12.24 12.15 -28.23
CA GLU A 412 -11.40 12.67 -29.32
C GLU A 412 -11.21 11.62 -30.43
N ARG A 413 -11.07 12.06 -31.69
CA ARG A 413 -10.91 11.18 -32.86
C ARG A 413 -9.45 10.80 -33.10
N ARG A 414 -8.78 10.25 -32.08
CA ARG A 414 -7.39 9.76 -32.18
C ARG A 414 -7.22 8.41 -31.48
N LYS A 415 -6.18 7.68 -31.90
CA LYS A 415 -5.77 6.40 -31.29
C LYS A 415 -4.30 6.41 -30.86
N GLU A 416 -3.66 7.56 -30.91
CA GLU A 416 -2.32 7.81 -30.38
C GLU A 416 -2.43 8.47 -29.00
N THR A 417 -1.57 8.07 -28.08
CA THR A 417 -1.51 8.61 -26.72
C THR A 417 -0.11 8.45 -26.14
N THR A 418 0.17 9.14 -25.03
CA THR A 418 1.38 8.96 -24.24
C THR A 418 1.01 8.33 -22.90
N HIS A 419 1.48 7.10 -22.68
CA HIS A 419 1.36 6.42 -21.40
C HIS A 419 2.58 6.70 -20.52
N ARG A 420 2.36 6.91 -19.22
CA ARG A 420 3.44 7.10 -18.24
C ARG A 420 3.48 5.90 -17.32
N GLU A 421 4.65 5.29 -17.20
CA GLU A 421 4.88 4.11 -16.36
C GLU A 421 6.30 4.15 -15.81
N ASN A 422 6.50 3.88 -14.52
CA ASN A 422 7.82 3.83 -13.85
C ASN A 422 8.74 5.05 -14.06
N GLY A 423 8.18 6.20 -14.46
CA GLY A 423 8.97 7.39 -14.82
C GLY A 423 9.38 7.47 -16.29
N VAL A 424 9.07 6.46 -17.10
CA VAL A 424 9.18 6.42 -18.56
C VAL A 424 7.92 6.99 -19.24
N LEU A 425 8.09 7.65 -20.39
CA LEU A 425 7.03 8.13 -21.27
C LEU A 425 6.96 7.28 -22.53
N LEU A 426 5.83 6.63 -22.78
CA LEU A 426 5.60 5.71 -23.90
C LEU A 426 4.50 6.24 -24.80
N THR A 427 4.89 6.90 -25.87
CA THR A 427 4.02 7.25 -26.99
C THR A 427 3.66 5.99 -27.76
N VAL A 428 2.38 5.75 -28.00
CA VAL A 428 1.88 4.55 -28.68
C VAL A 428 0.60 4.84 -29.43
N HIS A 429 0.46 4.25 -30.62
CA HIS A 429 -0.83 4.12 -31.30
C HIS A 429 -1.45 2.76 -31.02
N VAL A 430 -2.52 2.74 -30.23
CA VAL A 430 -3.09 1.53 -29.60
C VAL A 430 -3.65 0.48 -30.56
N GLU A 431 -3.85 0.83 -31.83
CA GLU A 431 -4.26 -0.09 -32.90
C GLU A 431 -3.09 -0.53 -33.82
N LYS A 432 -2.01 0.26 -33.88
CA LYS A 432 -0.88 0.02 -34.80
C LYS A 432 0.29 -0.69 -34.12
N ALA A 433 0.34 -0.68 -32.79
CA ALA A 433 1.34 -1.39 -32.01
C ALA A 433 0.71 -2.04 -30.78
N TYR A 434 1.16 -3.25 -30.44
CA TYR A 434 0.76 -3.91 -29.20
C TYR A 434 1.47 -3.25 -28.01
N PHE A 435 0.70 -2.93 -26.99
CA PHE A 435 1.20 -2.45 -25.71
C PHE A 435 0.29 -2.95 -24.58
N SER A 436 0.90 -3.35 -23.47
CA SER A 436 0.19 -3.82 -22.28
C SER A 436 0.61 -2.98 -21.07
N PRO A 437 -0.30 -2.18 -20.49
CA PRO A 437 -0.03 -1.40 -19.28
C PRO A 437 0.08 -2.30 -18.02
N ARG A 438 -0.37 -3.55 -18.11
CA ARG A 438 -0.34 -4.51 -16.98
C ARG A 438 1.04 -5.08 -16.64
N LEU A 439 2.07 -4.72 -17.41
CA LEU A 439 3.42 -5.30 -17.30
C LEU A 439 4.44 -4.36 -16.63
N GLY A 440 4.01 -3.21 -16.10
CA GLY A 440 4.94 -2.25 -15.50
C GLY A 440 5.74 -2.80 -14.32
N THR A 441 5.12 -3.62 -13.47
CA THR A 441 5.80 -4.27 -12.34
C THR A 441 6.85 -5.27 -12.80
N GLU A 442 6.57 -6.01 -13.88
CA GLU A 442 7.51 -6.98 -14.44
C GLU A 442 8.70 -6.29 -15.11
N ARG A 443 8.46 -5.17 -15.82
CA ARG A 443 9.54 -4.34 -16.37
C ARG A 443 10.47 -3.82 -15.27
N GLN A 444 9.90 -3.33 -14.18
CA GLN A 444 10.67 -2.90 -13.01
C GLN A 444 11.46 -4.05 -12.36
N ARG A 445 10.87 -5.25 -12.27
CA ARG A 445 11.53 -6.45 -11.76
C ARG A 445 12.78 -6.78 -12.58
N ILE A 446 12.70 -6.80 -13.91
CA ILE A 446 13.87 -7.06 -14.76
C ILE A 446 14.91 -5.96 -14.61
N ALA A 447 14.51 -4.69 -14.61
CA ALA A 447 15.42 -3.56 -14.43
C ALA A 447 16.22 -3.66 -13.11
N SER A 448 15.60 -4.13 -12.02
CA SER A 448 16.26 -4.32 -10.73
C SER A 448 17.38 -5.39 -10.72
N GLN A 449 17.42 -6.26 -11.73
CA GLN A 449 18.39 -7.35 -11.85
C GLN A 449 19.58 -7.03 -12.74
N VAL A 450 19.54 -5.91 -13.46
CA VAL A 450 20.58 -5.50 -14.41
C VAL A 450 21.83 -5.04 -13.67
N LYS A 451 22.99 -5.58 -14.06
CA LYS A 451 24.28 -5.19 -13.52
C LYS A 451 24.93 -4.07 -14.34
N PRO A 452 25.87 -3.29 -13.75
CA PRO A 452 26.64 -2.30 -14.48
C PRO A 452 27.36 -2.89 -15.69
N GLY A 453 27.30 -2.20 -16.82
CA GLY A 453 28.03 -2.57 -18.04
C GLY A 453 27.38 -3.68 -18.88
N GLU A 454 26.21 -4.20 -18.52
CA GLU A 454 25.53 -5.21 -19.35
C GLU A 454 25.13 -4.66 -20.73
N ASP A 455 25.41 -5.44 -21.78
CA ASP A 455 24.78 -5.30 -23.09
C ASP A 455 23.50 -6.13 -23.13
N ILE A 456 22.36 -5.47 -23.37
CA ILE A 456 21.04 -6.10 -23.25
C ILE A 456 20.36 -6.16 -24.61
N LEU A 457 19.83 -7.33 -24.99
CA LEU A 457 18.98 -7.51 -26.17
C LEU A 457 17.53 -7.71 -25.74
N VAL A 458 16.63 -6.88 -26.26
CA VAL A 458 15.17 -7.04 -26.14
C VAL A 458 14.63 -7.49 -27.50
N MET A 459 14.37 -8.79 -27.63
CA MET A 459 13.67 -9.34 -28.78
C MET A 459 12.20 -8.92 -28.73
N PHE A 460 11.57 -8.66 -29.87
CA PHE A 460 10.15 -8.28 -29.95
C PHE A 460 9.83 -7.02 -29.13
N SER A 461 10.62 -5.98 -29.33
CA SER A 461 10.65 -4.82 -28.44
C SER A 461 9.37 -3.98 -28.45
N GLY A 462 8.46 -4.16 -29.40
CA GLY A 462 7.24 -3.36 -29.54
C GLY A 462 7.56 -1.86 -29.62
N VAL A 463 6.80 -1.04 -28.89
CA VAL A 463 7.07 0.41 -28.73
C VAL A 463 8.23 0.73 -27.77
N GLY A 464 9.04 -0.28 -27.44
CA GLY A 464 10.22 -0.17 -26.58
C GLY A 464 9.98 -0.10 -25.08
N PRO A 465 8.91 -0.62 -24.45
CA PRO A 465 8.69 -0.38 -23.02
C PRO A 465 9.80 -0.97 -22.14
N TYR A 466 10.30 -2.19 -22.43
CA TYR A 466 11.49 -2.72 -21.76
C TYR A 466 12.75 -1.93 -22.12
N VAL A 467 12.92 -1.59 -23.41
CA VAL A 467 14.11 -0.86 -23.87
C VAL A 467 14.27 0.46 -23.11
N MET A 468 13.17 1.23 -23.00
CA MET A 468 13.16 2.50 -22.30
C MET A 468 13.37 2.33 -20.79
N GLU A 469 12.69 1.37 -20.16
CA GLU A 469 12.85 1.08 -18.73
C GLU A 469 14.31 0.77 -18.38
N LEU A 470 14.91 -0.16 -19.14
CA LEU A 470 16.26 -0.63 -18.91
C LEU A 470 17.28 0.49 -19.16
N ALA A 471 17.17 1.19 -20.28
CA ALA A 471 18.14 2.24 -20.63
C ALA A 471 18.08 3.44 -19.67
N LYS A 472 16.89 3.76 -19.14
CA LYS A 472 16.68 4.92 -18.26
C LYS A 472 17.04 4.64 -16.81
N HIS A 473 16.75 3.44 -16.31
CA HIS A 473 16.79 3.14 -14.88
C HIS A 473 17.91 2.21 -14.45
N THR A 474 18.76 1.76 -15.38
CA THR A 474 19.85 0.82 -15.07
C THR A 474 21.22 1.33 -15.52
N PRO A 475 22.30 0.81 -14.91
CA PRO A 475 23.68 1.10 -15.31
C PRO A 475 24.17 0.24 -16.50
N CYS A 476 23.27 -0.28 -17.34
CA CYS A 476 23.63 -1.05 -18.53
C CYS A 476 24.52 -0.23 -19.48
N ALA A 477 25.40 -0.91 -20.22
CA ALA A 477 26.21 -0.29 -21.26
C ALA A 477 25.34 0.09 -22.46
N SER A 478 24.50 -0.83 -22.94
CA SER A 478 23.65 -0.61 -24.11
C SER A 478 22.40 -1.48 -24.10
N VAL A 479 21.34 -1.02 -24.77
CA VAL A 479 20.10 -1.78 -24.94
C VAL A 479 19.70 -1.82 -26.41
N TYR A 480 19.59 -3.02 -26.95
CA TYR A 480 19.22 -3.29 -28.33
C TYR A 480 17.76 -3.74 -28.40
N GLY A 481 16.93 -3.07 -29.20
CA GLY A 481 15.54 -3.47 -29.43
C GLY A 481 15.32 -3.92 -30.85
N VAL A 482 14.73 -5.10 -31.05
CA VAL A 482 14.37 -5.61 -32.39
C VAL A 482 12.86 -5.77 -32.50
N GLU A 483 12.25 -5.10 -33.48
CA GLU A 483 10.81 -5.15 -33.70
C GLU A 483 10.47 -5.28 -35.19
N ILE A 484 9.59 -6.21 -35.53
CA ILE A 484 9.21 -6.50 -36.92
C ILE A 484 8.12 -5.57 -37.44
N ASN A 485 7.28 -5.05 -36.55
CA ASN A 485 6.21 -4.12 -36.90
C ASN A 485 6.80 -2.70 -37.07
N PRO A 486 6.78 -2.14 -38.30
CA PRO A 486 7.38 -0.82 -38.58
C PRO A 486 6.75 0.30 -37.75
N ALA A 487 5.44 0.25 -37.50
CA ALA A 487 4.78 1.26 -36.69
C ALA A 487 5.24 1.19 -35.22
N ALA A 488 5.37 -0.02 -34.66
CA ALA A 488 5.85 -0.20 -33.29
C ALA A 488 7.31 0.24 -33.14
N HIS A 489 8.16 -0.12 -34.11
CA HIS A 489 9.54 0.35 -34.18
C HIS A 489 9.64 1.88 -34.24
N HIS A 490 8.87 2.53 -35.10
CA HIS A 490 8.84 3.98 -35.18
C HIS A 490 8.46 4.66 -33.85
N TYR A 491 7.46 4.13 -33.13
CA TYR A 491 7.15 4.63 -31.79
C TYR A 491 8.26 4.37 -30.78
N ALA A 492 9.01 3.26 -30.90
CA ALA A 492 10.17 3.01 -30.04
C ALA A 492 11.27 4.08 -30.24
N GLU A 493 11.51 4.53 -31.47
CA GLU A 493 12.46 5.61 -31.77
C GLU A 493 12.01 6.94 -31.15
N ILE A 494 10.73 7.30 -31.32
CA ILE A 494 10.12 8.48 -30.68
C ILE A 494 10.29 8.39 -29.15
N ASN A 495 10.07 7.21 -28.58
CA ASN A 495 10.17 7.00 -27.14
C ASN A 495 11.61 7.08 -26.64
N ALA A 496 12.60 6.66 -27.43
CA ALA A 496 14.02 6.81 -27.08
C ALA A 496 14.42 8.29 -26.95
N ILE A 497 13.99 9.12 -27.91
CA ILE A 497 14.19 10.57 -27.89
C ILE A 497 13.49 11.18 -26.67
N ARG A 498 12.20 10.86 -26.48
CA ARG A 498 11.38 11.45 -25.43
C ARG A 498 11.88 11.12 -24.02
N ASN A 499 12.47 9.94 -23.83
CA ASN A 499 13.06 9.53 -22.56
C ASN A 499 14.52 9.93 -22.40
N LYS A 500 15.12 10.58 -23.41
CA LYS A 500 16.53 11.02 -23.42
C LYS A 500 17.49 9.84 -23.23
N VAL A 501 17.24 8.73 -23.92
CA VAL A 501 18.05 7.49 -23.84
C VAL A 501 18.69 7.10 -25.16
N VAL A 502 18.65 7.98 -26.17
CA VAL A 502 19.16 7.71 -27.53
C VAL A 502 20.63 7.27 -27.56
N GLU A 503 21.46 7.75 -26.64
CA GLU A 503 22.88 7.40 -26.57
C GLU A 503 23.13 5.96 -26.11
N LYS A 504 22.18 5.36 -25.37
CA LYS A 504 22.29 4.00 -24.83
C LYS A 504 21.50 2.96 -25.63
N VAL A 505 20.67 3.40 -26.57
CA VAL A 505 19.66 2.56 -27.21
C VAL A 505 19.95 2.40 -28.70
N GLN A 506 19.91 1.17 -29.19
CA GLN A 506 19.95 0.86 -30.62
C GLN A 506 18.68 0.09 -31.00
N LEU A 507 17.93 0.61 -31.97
CA LEU A 507 16.66 0.02 -32.40
C LEU A 507 16.78 -0.47 -33.84
N PHE A 508 16.27 -1.67 -34.09
CA PHE A 508 16.32 -2.30 -35.40
C PHE A 508 14.92 -2.75 -35.83
N GLN A 509 14.53 -2.34 -37.03
CA GLN A 509 13.31 -2.82 -37.66
C GLN A 509 13.60 -4.12 -38.42
N GLY A 510 12.95 -5.22 -38.05
CA GLY A 510 13.05 -6.47 -38.82
C GLY A 510 12.68 -7.72 -38.06
N ASP A 511 12.79 -8.85 -38.75
CA ASP A 511 12.62 -10.17 -38.15
C ASP A 511 13.84 -10.49 -37.28
N VAL A 512 13.60 -10.87 -36.03
CA VAL A 512 14.66 -11.26 -35.09
C VAL A 512 15.57 -12.35 -35.67
N LYS A 513 15.05 -13.29 -36.47
CA LYS A 513 15.84 -14.36 -37.12
C LYS A 513 16.84 -13.83 -38.15
N LYS A 514 16.63 -12.62 -38.69
CA LYS A 514 17.51 -11.98 -39.66
C LYS A 514 18.41 -10.92 -39.01
N VAL A 515 17.82 -10.11 -38.14
CA VAL A 515 18.51 -8.97 -37.50
C VAL A 515 19.53 -9.47 -36.48
N VAL A 516 19.13 -10.35 -35.56
CA VAL A 516 19.98 -10.76 -34.43
C VAL A 516 21.31 -11.39 -34.89
N PRO A 517 21.33 -12.33 -35.87
CA PRO A 517 22.59 -12.85 -36.39
C PRO A 517 23.50 -11.78 -37.04
N GLY A 518 22.91 -10.75 -37.63
CA GLY A 518 23.63 -9.65 -38.28
C GLY A 518 24.21 -8.60 -37.32
N LEU A 519 23.84 -8.62 -36.03
CA LEU A 519 24.38 -7.67 -35.05
C LEU A 519 25.87 -7.91 -34.72
N GLY A 520 26.40 -9.10 -35.03
CA GLY A 520 27.83 -9.42 -34.85
C GLY A 520 28.32 -9.38 -33.40
N LYS A 521 27.41 -9.41 -32.41
CA LYS A 521 27.72 -9.27 -30.99
C LYS A 521 26.85 -10.22 -30.14
N ALA A 522 27.43 -10.69 -29.04
CA ALA A 522 26.72 -11.44 -28.00
C ALA A 522 26.33 -10.54 -26.82
N PHE A 523 25.25 -10.90 -26.12
CA PHE A 523 24.63 -10.08 -25.06
C PHE A 523 24.75 -10.73 -23.68
N ASP A 524 24.89 -9.89 -22.65
CA ASP A 524 24.90 -10.33 -21.25
C ASP A 524 23.50 -10.70 -20.77
N ARG A 525 22.48 -10.04 -21.32
CA ARG A 525 21.08 -10.28 -20.98
C ARG A 525 20.19 -10.25 -22.21
N ILE A 526 19.26 -11.19 -22.32
CA ILE A 526 18.30 -11.27 -23.42
C ILE A 526 16.89 -11.36 -22.86
N LEU A 527 16.00 -10.51 -23.33
CA LEU A 527 14.57 -10.54 -23.00
C LEU A 527 13.79 -11.02 -24.22
N MET A 528 12.85 -11.93 -24.02
CA MET A 528 11.96 -12.46 -25.05
C MET A 528 10.49 -12.23 -24.70
N PRO A 529 10.00 -10.97 -24.60
CA PRO A 529 8.62 -10.63 -24.27
C PRO A 529 7.59 -10.97 -25.39
N LEU A 530 7.77 -12.10 -26.08
CA LEU A 530 6.81 -12.65 -27.03
C LEU A 530 5.99 -13.74 -26.34
N PRO A 531 4.68 -13.58 -26.20
CA PRO A 531 3.92 -14.52 -25.37
C PRO A 531 3.49 -15.83 -26.06
N LYS A 532 3.50 -15.90 -27.40
CA LYS A 532 3.09 -17.09 -28.17
C LYS A 532 4.21 -17.47 -29.13
N SER A 533 4.56 -18.75 -29.20
CA SER A 533 5.66 -19.28 -30.02
C SER A 533 7.07 -18.79 -29.65
N ALA A 534 7.27 -18.16 -28.49
CA ALA A 534 8.62 -17.74 -28.07
C ALA A 534 9.61 -18.90 -27.95
N GLY A 535 9.12 -20.12 -27.62
CA GLY A 535 9.97 -21.31 -27.53
C GLY A 535 10.74 -21.60 -28.83
N GLU A 536 10.17 -21.25 -29.99
CA GLU A 536 10.83 -21.40 -31.30
C GLU A 536 12.05 -20.50 -31.47
N TYR A 537 12.16 -19.43 -30.67
CA TYR A 537 13.24 -18.46 -30.72
C TYR A 537 14.28 -18.66 -29.62
N LEU A 538 14.09 -19.62 -28.71
CA LEU A 538 15.06 -19.96 -27.67
C LEU A 538 16.44 -20.34 -28.26
N PRO A 539 16.55 -21.15 -29.33
CA PRO A 539 17.86 -21.44 -29.94
C PRO A 539 18.59 -20.18 -30.42
N LEU A 540 17.86 -19.22 -30.99
CA LEU A 540 18.42 -17.93 -31.43
C LEU A 540 18.90 -17.09 -30.26
N ALA A 541 18.11 -17.01 -29.18
CA ALA A 541 18.51 -16.31 -27.97
C ALA A 541 19.77 -16.94 -27.34
N LEU A 542 19.82 -18.28 -27.27
CA LEU A 542 20.99 -19.02 -26.77
C LEU A 542 22.25 -18.79 -27.62
N SER A 543 22.11 -18.66 -28.95
CA SER A 543 23.25 -18.34 -29.83
C SER A 543 23.74 -16.90 -29.68
N ALA A 544 22.85 -15.98 -29.31
CA ALA A 544 23.17 -14.57 -29.11
C ALA A 544 23.62 -14.24 -27.67
N ALA A 545 23.52 -15.19 -26.73
CA ALA A 545 23.92 -14.99 -25.34
C ALA A 545 25.43 -15.21 -25.14
N LYS A 546 26.07 -14.31 -24.39
CA LYS A 546 27.42 -14.54 -23.85
C LYS A 546 27.40 -15.75 -22.93
N ARG A 547 28.58 -16.34 -22.71
CA ARG A 547 28.77 -17.37 -21.69
C ARG A 547 28.45 -16.80 -20.31
N GLY A 548 27.53 -17.43 -19.57
CA GLY A 548 27.01 -16.94 -18.30
C GLY A 548 25.90 -15.88 -18.43
N GLY A 549 25.44 -15.58 -19.66
CA GLY A 549 24.39 -14.60 -19.92
C GLY A 549 23.02 -15.04 -19.38
N ILE A 550 22.17 -14.06 -19.05
CA ILE A 550 20.83 -14.29 -18.48
C ILE A 550 19.77 -14.11 -19.57
N ILE A 551 18.86 -15.06 -19.68
CA ILE A 551 17.73 -15.00 -20.62
C ILE A 551 16.42 -14.98 -19.83
N HIS A 552 15.53 -14.06 -20.20
CA HIS A 552 14.18 -13.92 -19.67
C HIS A 552 13.18 -14.39 -20.72
N PHE A 553 12.72 -15.63 -20.56
CA PHE A 553 11.76 -16.27 -21.45
C PHE A 553 10.34 -16.08 -20.92
N TYR A 554 9.40 -15.70 -21.78
CA TYR A 554 8.00 -15.49 -21.40
C TYR A 554 7.10 -16.51 -22.09
N ASP A 555 6.15 -17.08 -21.35
CA ASP A 555 5.17 -18.02 -21.85
C ASP A 555 3.78 -17.77 -21.24
N PHE A 556 2.75 -18.42 -21.76
CA PHE A 556 1.41 -18.46 -21.18
C PHE A 556 1.06 -19.87 -20.73
N LEU A 557 0.86 -20.05 -19.43
CA LEU A 557 0.57 -21.34 -18.84
C LEU A 557 -0.66 -21.29 -17.92
N GLU A 558 -1.31 -22.44 -17.79
CA GLU A 558 -2.40 -22.62 -16.85
C GLU A 558 -1.89 -22.63 -15.41
N GLU A 559 -2.78 -22.25 -14.48
CA GLU A 559 -2.51 -22.29 -13.05
C GLU A 559 -2.16 -23.73 -12.60
N GLY A 560 -0.99 -23.90 -11.96
CA GLY A 560 -0.46 -25.21 -11.57
C GLY A 560 0.51 -25.84 -12.57
N GLU A 561 0.63 -25.30 -13.80
CA GLU A 561 1.50 -25.86 -14.83
C GLU A 561 2.84 -25.12 -15.02
N PHE A 562 3.19 -24.19 -14.13
CA PHE A 562 4.34 -23.31 -14.31
C PHE A 562 5.68 -24.06 -14.44
N GLY A 563 5.77 -25.28 -13.89
CA GLY A 563 6.92 -26.16 -14.04
C GLY A 563 7.25 -26.52 -15.50
N LYS A 564 6.23 -26.60 -16.38
CA LYS A 564 6.41 -26.91 -17.82
C LYS A 564 7.23 -25.84 -18.57
N ALA A 565 7.23 -24.60 -18.09
CA ALA A 565 8.06 -23.55 -18.67
C ALA A 565 9.56 -23.86 -18.52
N ALA A 566 9.95 -24.41 -17.37
CA ALA A 566 11.34 -24.78 -17.09
C ALA A 566 11.77 -25.99 -17.94
N GLU A 567 10.87 -26.96 -18.16
CA GLU A 567 11.11 -28.10 -19.05
C GLU A 567 11.36 -27.64 -20.51
N THR A 568 10.58 -26.66 -20.99
CA THR A 568 10.74 -26.08 -22.33
C THR A 568 12.12 -25.44 -22.50
N VAL A 569 12.58 -24.69 -21.50
CA VAL A 569 13.94 -24.12 -21.48
C VAL A 569 14.99 -25.24 -21.45
N GLY A 570 14.82 -26.26 -20.60
CA GLY A 570 15.74 -27.39 -20.51
C GLY A 570 15.90 -28.12 -21.85
N ALA A 571 14.79 -28.42 -22.54
CA ALA A 571 14.79 -29.06 -23.85
C ALA A 571 15.48 -28.21 -24.92
N ALA A 572 15.25 -26.88 -24.93
CA ALA A 572 15.90 -25.98 -25.87
C ALA A 572 17.41 -25.88 -25.63
N CYS A 573 17.84 -25.81 -24.37
CA CYS A 573 19.24 -25.79 -24.00
C CYS A 573 19.96 -27.10 -24.36
N GLY A 574 19.34 -28.25 -24.10
CA GLY A 574 19.86 -29.56 -24.51
C GLY A 574 20.07 -29.65 -26.01
N LYS A 575 19.08 -29.23 -26.82
CA LYS A 575 19.20 -29.18 -28.29
C LYS A 575 20.30 -28.23 -28.78
N ALA A 576 20.56 -27.15 -28.06
CA ALA A 576 21.60 -26.18 -28.37
C ALA A 576 23.00 -26.59 -27.88
N GLY A 577 23.14 -27.74 -27.20
CA GLY A 577 24.41 -28.16 -26.60
C GLY A 577 24.90 -27.22 -25.49
N ARG A 578 23.99 -26.49 -24.84
CA ARG A 578 24.28 -25.51 -23.78
C ARG A 578 23.83 -26.06 -22.43
N ARG A 579 24.64 -25.83 -21.39
CA ARG A 579 24.18 -26.02 -20.02
C ARG A 579 23.38 -24.78 -19.61
N CYS A 580 22.19 -24.97 -19.07
CA CYS A 580 21.36 -23.88 -18.58
C CYS A 580 20.93 -24.11 -17.14
N THR A 581 20.95 -23.05 -16.35
CA THR A 581 20.53 -23.07 -14.94
C THR A 581 19.33 -22.17 -14.78
N VAL A 582 18.16 -22.74 -14.47
CA VAL A 582 16.95 -21.97 -14.15
C VAL A 582 17.17 -21.24 -12.82
N LEU A 583 16.98 -19.93 -12.82
CA LEU A 583 17.16 -19.06 -11.65
C LEU A 583 15.82 -18.81 -10.95
N SER A 584 14.76 -18.56 -11.73
CA SER A 584 13.42 -18.35 -11.18
C SER A 584 12.32 -18.59 -12.21
N VAL A 585 11.11 -18.88 -11.73
CA VAL A 585 9.87 -18.95 -12.53
C VAL A 585 8.84 -18.06 -11.86
N VAL A 586 8.44 -16.98 -12.54
CA VAL A 586 7.63 -15.89 -11.96
C VAL A 586 6.33 -15.71 -12.73
N PRO A 587 5.15 -15.84 -12.09
CA PRO A 587 3.89 -15.44 -12.71
C PRO A 587 3.82 -13.90 -12.79
N CYS A 588 3.95 -13.35 -14.00
CA CYS A 588 4.05 -11.91 -14.25
C CYS A 588 2.75 -11.29 -14.79
N GLY A 589 1.61 -11.91 -14.47
CA GLY A 589 0.28 -11.32 -14.64
C GLY A 589 -0.74 -12.27 -15.26
N LYS A 590 -2.01 -12.12 -14.86
CA LYS A 590 -3.11 -12.92 -15.39
C LYS A 590 -3.50 -12.44 -16.80
N TYR A 591 -3.51 -13.35 -17.77
CA TYR A 591 -3.89 -13.06 -19.15
C TYR A 591 -5.39 -13.26 -19.37
N SER A 592 -5.92 -14.39 -18.92
CA SER A 592 -7.33 -14.76 -18.96
C SER A 592 -7.68 -15.63 -17.75
N PRO A 593 -8.96 -15.94 -17.47
CA PRO A 593 -9.33 -16.90 -16.42
C PRO A 593 -8.51 -18.20 -16.56
N GLY A 594 -7.86 -18.62 -15.46
CA GLY A 594 -7.00 -19.81 -15.41
C GLY A 594 -5.63 -19.71 -16.10
N HIS A 595 -5.34 -18.65 -16.88
CA HIS A 595 -4.10 -18.54 -17.66
C HIS A 595 -3.24 -17.36 -17.23
N PHE A 596 -1.97 -17.61 -16.98
CA PHE A 596 -0.98 -16.65 -16.50
C PHE A 596 0.14 -16.47 -17.51
N ARG A 597 0.64 -15.24 -17.62
CA ARG A 597 1.96 -15.01 -18.21
C ARG A 597 3.00 -15.41 -17.17
N VAL A 598 3.95 -16.23 -17.57
CA VAL A 598 5.03 -16.73 -16.72
C VAL A 598 6.35 -16.31 -17.34
N CYS A 599 7.27 -15.79 -16.54
CA CYS A 599 8.64 -15.51 -16.93
C CYS A 599 9.58 -16.55 -16.31
N VAL A 600 10.40 -17.21 -17.13
CA VAL A 600 11.50 -18.06 -16.70
C VAL A 600 12.79 -17.29 -16.87
N ASP A 601 13.45 -17.00 -15.76
CA ASP A 601 14.80 -16.44 -15.76
C ASP A 601 15.78 -17.60 -15.71
N PHE A 602 16.70 -17.69 -16.67
CA PHE A 602 17.73 -18.73 -16.67
C PHE A 602 19.08 -18.19 -17.15
N ARG A 603 20.15 -18.86 -16.74
CA ARG A 603 21.53 -18.57 -17.15
C ARG A 603 21.98 -19.58 -18.19
N ALA A 604 22.60 -19.12 -19.27
CA ALA A 604 23.18 -19.97 -20.32
C ALA A 604 24.71 -20.04 -20.16
N GLU A 605 25.28 -21.24 -20.01
CA GLU A 605 26.70 -21.50 -19.69
C GLU A 605 27.55 -22.05 -20.84
#